data_AF-A0A1F3ZH15-F1
#
_entry.id   AF-A0A1F3ZH15-F1
#
_cell.length_a   1.000
_cell.length_b   1.000
_cell.length_c   1.000
_cell.angle_alpha   90.00
_cell.angle_beta   90.00
_cell.angle_gamma   90.00
#
_symmetry.space_group_name_H-M   'P 1'
#
loop_
_entity.id
_entity.type
_entity.pdbx_description
1 polymer ?
#
loop_
_entity_poly.entity_id
_entity_poly.type
_entity_poly.pdbx_seq_one_letter_code
_entity_poly.pdbx_strand_id
1 'polypeptide(L)'
;MAPTVRIDDQVYAWLQEQAKPFEDTPNSVLRRIAGLDATDGSSGPGKKRTFSRDDEGAGAQKTPQHAYRAPLLKILKKHGGQASRAQVLRELESMLGKSLTAHDRKKIKTGAVRWERTAEWEARLMREDQLIQPVENTARGVWALTPKGMEAAGKL
;
A
#
# COMPACT_ATOMS: atom_id res chain seq x y z
N MET A 1 20.03 16.83 0.83
CA MET A 1 21.00 15.71 0.86
C MET A 1 21.54 15.64 2.27
N ALA A 2 21.59 14.46 2.89
CA ALA A 2 22.20 14.31 4.21
C ALA A 2 23.73 14.20 4.07
N PRO A 3 24.53 14.81 4.96
CA PRO A 3 25.98 14.63 4.96
C PRO A 3 26.34 13.18 5.28
N THR A 4 27.34 12.63 4.59
CA THR A 4 27.85 11.28 4.86
C THR A 4 28.84 11.32 6.01
N VAL A 5 28.54 10.61 7.10
CA VAL A 5 29.44 10.44 8.25
C VAL A 5 30.04 9.04 8.20
N ARG A 6 31.36 8.93 8.31
CA ARG A 6 32.07 7.65 8.45
C ARG A 6 32.35 7.39 9.92
N ILE A 7 32.11 6.17 10.36
CA ILE A 7 32.37 5.69 11.72
C ILE A 7 33.17 4.39 11.64
N ASP A 8 33.91 4.07 12.68
CA ASP A 8 34.62 2.79 12.80
C ASP A 8 33.71 1.65 13.26
N ASP A 9 34.24 0.43 13.24
CA ASP A 9 33.51 -0.79 13.56
C ASP A 9 33.05 -0.84 15.03
N GLN A 10 33.85 -0.28 15.95
CA GLN A 10 33.52 -0.27 17.37
C GLN A 10 32.31 0.62 17.63
N VAL A 11 32.27 1.80 17.00
CA VAL A 11 31.13 2.73 17.07
C VAL A 11 29.91 2.13 16.38
N TYR A 12 30.09 1.44 15.25
CA TYR A 12 28.98 0.76 14.57
C TYR A 12 28.35 -0.34 15.43
N ALA A 13 29.15 -1.17 16.09
CA ALA A 13 28.68 -2.21 17.00
C ALA A 13 27.91 -1.63 18.20
N TRP A 14 28.47 -0.61 18.85
CA TRP A 14 27.78 0.11 19.93
C TRP A 14 26.43 0.68 19.49
N LEU A 15 26.36 1.21 18.26
CA LEU A 15 25.13 1.76 17.71
C LEU A 15 24.08 0.68 17.40
N GLN A 16 24.50 -0.54 17.05
CA GLN A 16 23.60 -1.69 16.88
C GLN A 16 22.99 -2.17 18.21
N GLU A 17 23.76 -2.17 19.31
CA GLU A 17 23.26 -2.56 20.64
C GLU A 17 22.10 -1.68 21.14
N GLN A 18 22.11 -0.41 20.73
CA GLN A 18 21.08 0.55 21.10
C GLN A 18 19.85 0.49 20.16
N ALA A 19 19.91 -0.22 19.04
CA ALA A 19 18.87 -0.19 18.01
C ALA A 19 17.81 -1.29 18.21
N LYS A 20 16.54 -1.00 17.89
CA LYS A 20 15.53 -2.04 17.64
C LYS A 20 15.68 -2.60 16.22
N PRO A 21 15.91 -3.91 16.05
CA PRO A 21 16.07 -4.53 14.73
C PRO A 21 14.89 -4.22 13.81
N PHE A 22 15.17 -3.84 12.56
CA PHE A 22 14.19 -3.48 11.53
C PHE A 22 13.28 -2.28 11.85
N GLU A 23 13.41 -1.65 13.01
CA GLU A 23 12.65 -0.45 13.37
C GLU A 23 13.46 0.83 13.31
N ASP A 24 14.66 0.79 13.88
CA ASP A 24 15.53 1.94 14.02
C ASP A 24 16.48 2.07 12.83
N THR A 25 16.72 3.32 12.43
CA THR A 25 17.80 3.69 11.49
C THR A 25 18.96 4.27 12.29
N PRO A 26 20.20 4.28 11.77
CA PRO A 26 21.32 4.87 12.50
C PRO A 26 21.07 6.31 12.94
N ASN A 27 20.43 7.11 12.08
CA ASN A 27 20.09 8.50 12.41
C ASN A 27 19.02 8.63 13.50
N SER A 28 18.08 7.67 13.63
CA SER A 28 17.08 7.72 14.71
C SER A 28 17.67 7.33 16.07
N VAL A 29 18.59 6.36 16.11
CA VAL A 29 19.32 6.02 17.34
C VAL A 29 20.13 7.21 17.84
N LEU A 30 20.86 7.89 16.95
CA LEU A 30 21.65 9.07 17.28
C LEU A 30 20.79 10.24 17.80
N ARG A 31 19.65 10.50 17.16
CA ARG A 31 18.72 11.54 17.61
C ARG A 31 18.15 11.28 19.00
N ARG A 32 17.80 10.02 19.28
CA ARG A 32 17.30 9.59 20.59
C ARG A 32 18.35 9.77 21.69
N ILE A 33 19.58 9.31 21.46
CA ILE A 33 20.68 9.44 22.43
C ILE A 33 21.04 10.93 22.67
N ALA A 34 21.00 11.75 21.62
CA ALA A 34 21.28 13.16 21.71
C ALA A 34 20.11 14.00 22.29
N GLY A 35 18.97 13.38 22.63
CA GLY A 35 17.79 14.09 23.14
C GLY A 35 17.14 15.03 22.11
N LEU A 36 17.36 14.80 20.82
CA LEU A 36 16.91 15.67 19.72
C LEU A 36 15.50 15.34 19.20
N ASP A 37 14.74 14.49 19.91
CA ASP A 37 13.40 14.05 19.51
C ASP A 37 12.29 15.08 19.82
N ALA A 38 12.60 16.12 20.62
CA ALA A 38 11.60 17.07 21.14
C ALA A 38 11.48 18.41 20.36
N THR A 39 12.30 18.68 19.34
CA THR A 39 12.27 19.97 18.63
C THR A 39 12.25 19.81 17.10
N ASP A 40 11.11 20.22 16.52
CA ASP A 40 10.83 20.64 15.14
C ASP A 40 11.53 19.96 13.94
N GLY A 41 10.72 19.22 13.17
CA GLY A 41 10.35 19.70 11.84
C GLY A 41 11.45 20.01 10.80
N SER A 42 12.35 19.08 10.45
CA SER A 42 12.79 18.90 9.04
C SER A 42 13.61 17.62 8.77
N SER A 43 13.06 16.81 7.86
CA SER A 43 13.71 16.13 6.72
C SER A 43 14.92 15.18 6.91
N GLY A 44 14.63 13.86 6.90
CA GLY A 44 15.53 12.75 6.54
C GLY A 44 14.71 11.46 6.25
N PRO A 45 15.05 10.62 5.25
CA PRO A 45 14.10 9.72 4.60
C PRO A 45 13.97 8.41 5.38
N GLY A 46 12.81 8.22 5.98
CA GLY A 46 12.48 6.97 6.68
C GLY A 46 11.33 7.13 7.66
N LYS A 47 10.37 8.03 7.39
CA LYS A 47 9.19 8.13 8.24
C LYS A 47 8.29 6.94 7.91
N LYS A 48 8.36 5.89 8.74
CA LYS A 48 7.22 5.01 8.98
C LYS A 48 6.02 5.94 9.19
N ARG A 49 5.11 6.00 8.22
CA ARG A 49 3.85 6.70 8.41
C ARG A 49 3.00 5.87 9.34
N THR A 50 3.21 6.04 10.64
CA THR A 50 2.09 5.95 11.57
C THR A 50 1.10 7.00 11.10
N PHE A 51 -0.03 6.54 10.57
CA PHE A 51 -1.17 7.41 10.29
C PHE A 51 -1.78 7.82 11.63
N SER A 52 -1.10 8.70 12.34
CA SER A 52 -1.70 9.39 13.46
C SER A 52 -2.60 10.48 12.88
N ARG A 53 -3.88 10.32 13.19
CA ARG A 53 -4.94 11.32 13.11
C ARG A 53 -4.40 12.67 13.61
N ASP A 54 -4.83 13.72 12.92
CA ASP A 54 -5.00 15.11 13.36
C ASP A 54 -4.48 16.06 12.28
N ASP A 55 -5.26 16.19 11.21
CA ASP A 55 -5.31 17.40 10.40
C ASP A 55 -6.73 17.54 9.85
N GLU A 56 -7.46 18.44 10.49
CA GLU A 56 -8.89 18.63 10.39
C GLU A 56 -9.22 19.46 9.14
N GLY A 57 -9.30 18.78 8.00
CA GLY A 57 -9.95 19.24 6.78
C GLY A 57 -11.14 18.34 6.46
N ALA A 58 -12.33 18.76 6.86
CA ALA A 58 -13.59 18.04 6.68
C ALA A 58 -13.81 17.53 5.24
N GLY A 59 -14.13 16.23 5.10
CA GLY A 59 -14.97 15.73 3.99
C GLY A 59 -14.29 14.90 2.89
N ALA A 60 -13.71 13.74 3.25
CA ALA A 60 -13.92 12.45 2.57
C ALA A 60 -12.86 11.43 3.05
N GLN A 61 -13.23 10.55 3.99
CA GLN A 61 -12.41 9.39 4.32
C GLN A 61 -12.27 8.51 3.07
N LYS A 62 -11.12 8.57 2.39
CA LYS A 62 -10.80 7.72 1.23
C LYS A 62 -11.17 6.26 1.55
N THR A 63 -11.87 5.57 0.65
CA THR A 63 -12.14 4.14 0.83
C THR A 63 -10.82 3.40 1.11
N PRO A 64 -10.70 2.66 2.24
CA PRO A 64 -9.48 1.95 2.59
C PRO A 64 -9.06 0.97 1.50
N GLN A 65 -7.77 0.86 1.22
CA GLN A 65 -7.27 0.02 0.11
C GLN A 65 -7.65 -1.46 0.29
N HIS A 66 -7.55 -2.02 1.50
CA HIS A 66 -7.92 -3.41 1.77
C HIS A 66 -9.41 -3.70 1.51
N ALA A 67 -10.28 -2.69 1.54
CA ALA A 67 -11.71 -2.84 1.24
C ALA A 67 -11.97 -3.26 -0.21
N TYR A 68 -10.99 -3.10 -1.11
CA TYR A 68 -11.08 -3.51 -2.51
C TYR A 68 -10.79 -5.00 -2.70
N ARG A 69 -10.12 -5.68 -1.76
CA ARG A 69 -9.66 -7.07 -1.90
C ARG A 69 -10.81 -8.06 -2.06
N ALA A 70 -11.77 -8.04 -1.15
CA ALA A 70 -12.88 -8.99 -1.17
C ALA A 70 -13.77 -8.83 -2.43
N PRO A 71 -14.17 -7.60 -2.82
CA PRO A 71 -14.85 -7.35 -4.10
C PRO A 71 -14.07 -7.83 -5.33
N LEU A 72 -12.76 -7.59 -5.40
CA LEU A 72 -11.91 -8.06 -6.50
C LEU A 72 -11.93 -9.59 -6.62
N LEU A 73 -11.77 -10.30 -5.50
CA LEU A 73 -11.85 -11.76 -5.46
C LEU A 73 -13.22 -12.27 -5.91
N LYS A 74 -14.31 -11.64 -5.45
CA LYS A 74 -15.69 -12.01 -5.86
C LYS A 74 -15.91 -11.83 -7.36
N ILE A 75 -15.48 -10.70 -7.92
CA ILE A 75 -15.63 -10.41 -9.36
C ILE A 75 -14.82 -11.41 -10.18
N LEU A 76 -13.55 -11.66 -9.84
CA LEU A 76 -12.72 -12.60 -10.58
C LEU A 76 -13.28 -14.02 -10.52
N LYS A 77 -13.72 -14.49 -9.35
CA LYS A 77 -14.37 -15.80 -9.20
C LYS A 77 -15.67 -15.91 -10.01
N LYS A 78 -16.49 -14.86 -10.01
CA LYS A 78 -17.73 -14.79 -10.84
C LYS A 78 -17.43 -15.01 -12.33
N HIS A 79 -16.27 -14.56 -12.81
CA HIS A 79 -15.81 -14.76 -14.19
C HIS A 79 -14.95 -16.02 -14.39
N GLY A 80 -15.16 -17.05 -13.57
CA GLY A 80 -14.41 -18.31 -13.69
C GLY A 80 -12.94 -18.21 -13.30
N GLY A 81 -12.60 -17.20 -12.49
CA GLY A 81 -11.25 -16.98 -11.97
C GLY A 81 -10.41 -15.99 -12.77
N GLN A 82 -10.86 -15.49 -13.92
CA GLN A 82 -10.10 -14.54 -14.73
C GLN A 82 -10.98 -13.53 -15.46
N ALA A 83 -10.52 -12.29 -15.58
CA ALA A 83 -11.22 -11.25 -16.35
C ALA A 83 -10.26 -10.14 -16.78
N SER A 84 -10.66 -9.35 -17.78
CA SER A 84 -9.89 -8.17 -18.18
C SER A 84 -9.93 -7.10 -17.08
N ARG A 85 -8.84 -6.35 -16.92
CA ARG A 85 -8.76 -5.20 -15.99
C ARG A 85 -9.92 -4.23 -16.20
N ALA A 86 -10.27 -3.93 -17.45
CA ALA A 86 -11.36 -3.01 -17.76
C ALA A 86 -12.73 -3.53 -17.29
N GLN A 87 -12.99 -4.82 -17.45
CA GLN A 87 -14.21 -5.46 -16.97
C GLN A 87 -14.26 -5.51 -15.44
N VAL A 88 -13.16 -5.89 -14.80
CA VAL A 88 -13.07 -5.95 -13.33
C VAL A 88 -13.31 -4.59 -12.72
N LEU A 89 -12.64 -3.53 -13.23
CA LEU A 89 -12.82 -2.17 -12.71
C LEU A 89 -14.28 -1.70 -12.87
N ARG A 90 -14.91 -1.95 -14.02
CA ARG A 90 -16.32 -1.59 -14.24
C ARG A 90 -17.27 -2.24 -13.23
N GLU A 91 -17.11 -3.53 -12.96
CA GLU A 91 -17.94 -4.22 -11.97
C GLU A 91 -17.59 -3.82 -10.53
N LEU A 92 -16.33 -3.51 -10.28
CA LEU A 92 -15.86 -3.04 -8.98
C LEU A 92 -16.45 -1.68 -8.63
N GLU A 93 -16.56 -0.77 -9.60
CA GLU A 93 -17.25 0.51 -9.42
C GLU A 93 -18.72 0.31 -9.05
N SER A 94 -19.41 -0.61 -9.75
CA SER A 94 -20.81 -0.93 -9.45
C SER A 94 -20.96 -1.53 -8.05
N MET A 95 -20.03 -2.40 -7.63
CA MET A 95 -20.09 -3.08 -6.34
C MET A 95 -19.75 -2.14 -5.17
N LEU A 96 -18.74 -1.29 -5.33
CA LEU A 96 -18.32 -0.32 -4.32
C LEU A 96 -19.10 0.99 -4.39
N GLY A 97 -20.06 1.14 -5.33
CA GLY A 97 -20.61 2.44 -5.71
C GLY A 97 -21.05 3.34 -4.55
N LYS A 98 -21.72 2.79 -3.55
CA LYS A 98 -22.15 3.54 -2.35
C LYS A 98 -21.04 3.75 -1.31
N SER A 99 -19.98 2.95 -1.35
CA SER A 99 -18.82 2.98 -0.46
C SER A 99 -17.68 3.87 -0.99
N LEU A 100 -17.67 4.20 -2.29
CA LEU A 100 -16.73 5.14 -2.89
C LEU A 100 -17.11 6.57 -2.52
N THR A 101 -16.18 7.30 -1.91
CA THR A 101 -16.41 8.71 -1.57
C THR A 101 -16.31 9.63 -2.78
N ALA A 102 -16.77 10.88 -2.64
CA ALA A 102 -16.58 11.91 -3.66
C ALA A 102 -15.09 12.10 -4.00
N HIS A 103 -14.19 11.97 -3.02
CA HIS A 103 -12.74 12.05 -3.25
C HIS A 103 -12.23 10.89 -4.11
N ASP A 104 -12.72 9.68 -3.88
CA ASP A 104 -12.33 8.48 -4.64
C ASP A 104 -12.71 8.56 -6.12
N ARG A 105 -13.78 9.31 -6.44
CA ARG A 105 -14.27 9.54 -7.80
C ARG A 105 -13.55 10.65 -8.55
N LYS A 106 -12.66 11.42 -7.90
CA LYS A 106 -11.90 12.49 -8.58
C LYS A 106 -10.85 11.90 -9.51
N LYS A 107 -10.62 12.57 -10.65
CA LYS A 107 -9.50 12.28 -11.54
C LYS A 107 -8.18 12.81 -10.94
N ILE A 108 -7.08 12.10 -11.21
CA ILE A 108 -5.72 12.59 -10.95
C ILE A 108 -5.16 13.31 -12.18
N LYS A 109 -4.02 14.00 -12.03
CA LYS A 109 -3.37 14.77 -13.11
C LYS A 109 -3.17 13.97 -14.40
N THR A 110 -2.95 12.67 -14.30
CA THR A 110 -2.75 11.76 -15.43
C THR A 110 -4.06 11.27 -16.08
N GLY A 111 -5.22 11.76 -15.65
CA GLY A 111 -6.54 11.45 -16.21
C GLY A 111 -7.24 10.22 -15.60
N ALA A 112 -6.50 9.34 -14.91
CA ALA A 112 -7.07 8.17 -14.24
C ALA A 112 -7.95 8.57 -13.03
N VAL A 113 -8.89 7.70 -12.63
CA VAL A 113 -9.71 7.94 -11.44
C VAL A 113 -8.99 7.41 -10.19
N ARG A 114 -9.12 8.10 -9.05
CA ARG A 114 -8.38 7.74 -7.81
C ARG A 114 -8.71 6.33 -7.29
N TRP A 115 -9.98 5.93 -7.34
CA TRP A 115 -10.39 4.59 -6.92
C TRP A 115 -9.82 3.49 -7.83
N GLU A 116 -9.75 3.73 -9.15
CA GLU A 116 -9.15 2.78 -10.10
C GLU A 116 -7.69 2.51 -9.76
N ARG A 117 -6.93 3.58 -9.48
CA ARG A 117 -5.54 3.45 -9.03
C ARG A 117 -5.43 2.69 -7.72
N THR A 118 -6.36 2.90 -6.80
CA THR A 118 -6.37 2.20 -5.52
C THR A 118 -6.66 0.71 -5.70
N ALA A 119 -7.60 0.36 -6.58
CA ALA A 119 -7.90 -1.01 -6.96
C ALA A 119 -6.72 -1.71 -7.65
N GLU A 120 -5.99 -1.01 -8.54
CA GLU A 120 -4.78 -1.54 -9.18
C GLU A 120 -3.67 -1.84 -8.19
N TRP A 121 -3.46 -0.94 -7.22
CA TRP A 121 -2.51 -1.18 -6.14
C TRP A 121 -2.90 -2.39 -5.30
N GLU A 122 -4.19 -2.56 -5.01
CA GLU A 122 -4.67 -3.75 -4.31
C GLU A 122 -4.46 -5.02 -5.14
N ALA A 123 -4.74 -5.01 -6.45
CA ALA A 123 -4.47 -6.14 -7.34
C ALA A 123 -2.97 -6.48 -7.41
N ARG A 124 -2.09 -5.46 -7.31
CA ARG A 124 -0.64 -5.69 -7.19
C ARG A 124 -0.29 -6.37 -5.86
N LEU A 125 -0.82 -5.91 -4.72
CA LEU A 125 -0.60 -6.57 -3.43
C LEU A 125 -1.14 -8.00 -3.42
N MET A 126 -2.31 -8.24 -4.01
CA MET A 126 -2.87 -9.58 -4.17
C MET A 126 -1.97 -10.49 -5.01
N ARG A 127 -1.20 -9.96 -5.96
CA ARG A 127 -0.20 -10.72 -6.72
C ARG A 127 1.02 -11.05 -5.85
N GLU A 128 1.51 -10.09 -5.08
CA GLU A 128 2.58 -10.30 -4.10
C GLU A 128 2.18 -11.37 -3.06
N ASP A 129 0.91 -11.37 -2.64
CA ASP A 129 0.30 -12.38 -1.75
C ASP A 129 -0.03 -13.71 -2.44
N GLN A 130 0.31 -13.87 -3.73
CA GLN A 130 0.05 -15.06 -4.54
C GLN A 130 -1.43 -15.42 -4.70
N LEU A 131 -2.34 -14.45 -4.61
CA LEU A 131 -3.77 -14.62 -4.88
C LEU A 131 -4.10 -14.39 -6.38
N ILE A 132 -3.35 -13.51 -7.03
CA ILE A 132 -3.44 -13.24 -8.48
C ILE A 132 -2.17 -13.76 -9.15
N GLN A 133 -2.33 -14.32 -10.35
CA GLN A 133 -1.24 -14.81 -11.18
C GLN A 133 -0.21 -13.69 -11.49
N PRO A 134 1.08 -14.05 -11.62
CA PRO A 134 2.08 -13.16 -12.18
C PRO A 134 1.69 -12.65 -13.57
N VAL A 135 2.13 -11.45 -13.93
CA VAL A 135 1.82 -10.84 -15.23
C VAL A 135 2.37 -11.70 -16.38
N GLU A 136 3.51 -12.34 -16.16
CA GLU A 136 4.16 -13.26 -17.10
C GLU A 136 3.29 -14.46 -17.50
N ASN A 137 2.40 -14.88 -16.58
CA ASN A 137 1.53 -16.05 -16.76
C ASN A 137 0.12 -15.67 -17.24
N THR A 138 -0.11 -14.41 -17.61
CA THR A 138 -1.42 -13.90 -18.01
C THR A 138 -1.31 -13.07 -19.27
N ALA A 139 -2.40 -13.04 -20.06
CA ALA A 139 -2.48 -12.13 -21.20
C ALA A 139 -2.42 -10.66 -20.73
N ARG A 140 -1.87 -9.79 -21.56
CA ARG A 140 -1.73 -8.36 -21.23
C ARG A 140 -3.10 -7.76 -20.85
N GLY A 141 -3.16 -7.18 -19.66
CA GLY A 141 -4.38 -6.54 -19.16
C GLY A 141 -5.43 -7.50 -18.60
N VAL A 142 -5.10 -8.78 -18.41
CA VAL A 142 -5.94 -9.77 -17.72
C VAL A 142 -5.46 -9.93 -16.29
N TRP A 143 -6.40 -10.06 -15.36
CA TRP A 143 -6.16 -10.51 -13.99
C TRP A 143 -6.75 -11.89 -13.84
N ALA A 144 -5.97 -12.83 -13.31
CA ALA A 144 -6.39 -14.21 -13.09
C ALA A 144 -6.03 -14.64 -11.67
N LEU A 145 -6.91 -15.39 -11.00
CA LEU A 145 -6.67 -15.95 -9.69
C LEU A 145 -5.71 -17.14 -9.79
N THR A 146 -4.89 -17.31 -8.77
CA THR A 146 -4.17 -18.57 -8.52
C THR A 146 -5.12 -19.56 -7.84
N PRO A 147 -4.74 -20.85 -7.64
CA PRO A 147 -5.51 -21.76 -6.80
C PRO A 147 -5.77 -21.21 -5.39
N LYS A 148 -4.77 -20.58 -4.77
CA LYS A 148 -4.89 -19.89 -3.47
C LYS A 148 -5.92 -18.74 -3.53
N GLY A 149 -5.92 -17.97 -4.62
CA GLY A 149 -6.91 -16.91 -4.86
C GLY A 149 -8.33 -17.46 -5.04
N MET A 150 -8.49 -18.56 -5.76
CA MET A 150 -9.77 -19.25 -5.93
C MET A 150 -10.31 -19.76 -4.61
N GLU A 151 -9.46 -20.37 -3.77
CA GLU A 151 -9.84 -20.83 -2.44
C GLU A 151 -10.24 -19.66 -1.53
N ALA A 152 -9.46 -18.57 -1.53
CA ALA A 152 -9.77 -17.35 -0.77
C ALA A 152 -11.12 -16.75 -1.21
N ALA A 153 -11.38 -16.67 -2.52
CA ALA A 153 -12.67 -16.25 -3.05
C ALA A 153 -13.79 -17.26 -2.75
N GLY A 154 -13.46 -18.53 -2.51
CA GLY A 154 -14.32 -19.60 -2.01
C GLY A 154 -14.95 -19.28 -0.65
N LYS A 155 -14.19 -18.63 0.23
CA LYS A 155 -14.53 -18.39 1.64
C LYS A 155 -15.28 -17.06 1.89
N LEU A 156 -15.61 -16.31 0.84
CA LEU A 156 -16.25 -14.98 0.87
C LEU A 156 -17.73 -15.00 0.47
#